data_AF-A0A0Q6UBZ5-F1
#
_entry.id   AF-A0A0Q6UBZ5-F1
#
_cell.length_a   1.000
_cell.length_b   1.000
_cell.length_c   1.000
_cell.angle_alpha   90.00
_cell.angle_beta   90.00
_cell.angle_gamma   90.00
#
_symmetry.space_group_name_H-M   'P 1'
#
loop_
_entity.id
_entity.type
_entity.pdbx_description
1 polymer ?
#
loop_
_entity_poly.entity_id
_entity_poly.type
_entity_poly.pdbx_seq_one_letter_code
_entity_poly.pdbx_strand_id
1 'polypeptide(L)'
;MQVSHRARLSPFQPETVWTLEAGTLVETRGKAERRFPLSSLTRYRLSADQNGGRRRALLLTFGKRRLMIVSQSYLGPGQFEDRLPGFSTLARAIAAVGADLAPRARFGVARLEARTAFTWVMGLLAFGASATLVFSLTAGMAEVGIDMAARMSFVLILMIAALPWLGRDPTFDPHDPPTDLLP
;
A
#
# COMPACT_ATOMS: atom_id res chain seq x y z
N MET A 1 1.41 18.36 -21.29
CA MET A 1 2.47 17.34 -21.32
C MET A 1 1.81 15.98 -21.18
N GLN A 2 1.99 15.07 -22.14
CA GLN A 2 1.42 13.72 -22.08
C GLN A 2 2.52 12.78 -21.54
N VAL A 3 2.28 12.18 -20.38
CA VAL A 3 3.24 11.27 -19.74
C VAL A 3 2.58 9.90 -19.66
N SER A 4 3.26 8.85 -20.13
CA SER A 4 2.72 7.50 -20.13
C SER A 4 3.67 6.50 -19.51
N HIS A 5 3.14 5.56 -18.74
CA HIS A 5 3.84 4.40 -18.22
C HIS A 5 3.12 3.12 -18.63
N ARG A 6 3.86 2.04 -18.86
CA ARG A 6 3.30 0.76 -19.29
C ARG A 6 3.91 -0.38 -18.49
N ALA A 7 3.06 -1.24 -17.96
CA ALA A 7 3.50 -2.46 -17.31
C ALA A 7 2.53 -3.61 -17.55
N ARG A 8 3.07 -4.81 -17.71
CA ARG A 8 2.31 -6.06 -17.73
C ARG A 8 2.18 -6.57 -16.30
N LEU A 9 0.94 -6.69 -15.83
CA LEU A 9 0.65 -7.10 -14.44
C LEU A 9 0.62 -8.61 -14.25
N SER A 10 0.35 -9.39 -15.31
CA SER A 10 0.26 -10.85 -15.22
C SER A 10 0.47 -11.49 -16.59
N PRO A 11 0.84 -12.79 -16.65
CA PRO A 11 1.13 -13.49 -17.90
C PRO A 11 -0.02 -13.49 -18.92
N PHE A 12 -1.27 -13.58 -18.44
CA PHE A 12 -2.45 -13.71 -19.31
C PHE A 12 -3.20 -12.39 -19.54
N GLN A 13 -2.66 -11.26 -19.05
CA GLN A 13 -3.30 -9.96 -19.21
C GLN A 13 -2.56 -9.12 -20.25
N PRO A 14 -3.31 -8.35 -21.07
CA PRO A 14 -2.68 -7.37 -21.93
C PRO A 14 -1.93 -6.34 -21.09
N GLU A 15 -0.91 -5.73 -21.69
CA GLU A 15 -0.15 -4.66 -21.05
C GLU A 15 -1.10 -3.53 -20.62
N THR A 16 -0.94 -3.06 -19.39
CA THR A 16 -1.70 -1.93 -18.87
C THR A 16 -0.90 -0.67 -19.10
N VAL A 17 -1.53 0.30 -19.78
CA VAL A 17 -0.95 1.59 -20.10
C VAL A 17 -1.66 2.64 -19.26
N TRP A 18 -0.89 3.40 -18.48
CA TRP A 18 -1.40 4.56 -17.76
C TRP A 18 -0.87 5.81 -18.43
N THR A 19 -1.77 6.65 -18.90
CA THR A 19 -1.45 7.92 -19.56
C THR A 19 -2.07 9.07 -18.78
N LEU A 20 -1.27 10.09 -18.48
CA LEU A 20 -1.76 11.34 -17.91
C LEU A 20 -2.07 12.33 -19.02
N GLU A 21 -3.35 12.69 -19.15
CA GLU A 21 -3.89 13.56 -20.20
C GLU A 21 -4.67 14.70 -19.56
N ALA A 22 -4.15 15.93 -19.66
CA ALA A 22 -4.85 17.16 -19.23
C ALA A 22 -5.52 17.06 -17.84
N GLY A 23 -4.84 16.46 -16.84
CA GLY A 23 -5.40 16.29 -15.48
C GLY A 23 -6.32 15.09 -15.29
N THR A 24 -6.45 14.22 -16.30
CA THR A 24 -7.14 12.93 -16.21
C THR A 24 -6.14 11.81 -16.41
N LEU A 25 -6.17 10.84 -15.51
CA LEU A 25 -5.39 9.62 -15.63
C LEU A 25 -6.23 8.57 -16.36
N VAL A 26 -5.74 8.12 -17.50
CA VAL A 26 -6.38 7.11 -18.36
C VAL A 26 -5.63 5.80 -18.20
N GLU A 27 -6.33 4.77 -17.75
CA GLU A 27 -5.85 3.38 -17.71
C GLU A 27 -6.44 2.64 -18.92
N THR A 28 -5.57 2.20 -19.83
CA THR A 28 -5.94 1.38 -20.97
C THR A 28 -5.38 -0.02 -20.80
N ARG A 29 -6.25 -1.02 -20.86
CA ARG A 29 -5.90 -2.43 -20.73
C ARG A 29 -6.59 -3.23 -21.83
N GLY A 30 -5.86 -3.52 -22.90
CA GLY A 30 -6.44 -4.13 -24.10
C GLY A 30 -7.55 -3.24 -24.67
N LYS A 31 -8.80 -3.74 -24.71
CA LYS A 31 -9.98 -2.99 -25.18
C LYS A 31 -10.68 -2.17 -24.08
N ALA A 32 -10.31 -2.38 -22.82
CA ALA A 32 -10.93 -1.67 -21.70
C ALA A 32 -10.17 -0.36 -21.43
N GLU A 33 -10.90 0.75 -21.35
CA GLU A 33 -10.36 2.05 -20.96
C GLU A 33 -11.09 2.55 -19.71
N ARG A 34 -10.34 3.06 -18.73
CA ARG A 34 -10.87 3.62 -17.50
C ARG A 34 -10.26 4.99 -17.27
N ARG A 35 -11.11 5.99 -17.10
CA ARG A 35 -10.70 7.37 -16.82
C ARG A 35 -10.86 7.69 -15.34
N PHE A 36 -9.86 8.40 -14.80
CA PHE A 36 -9.78 8.83 -13.42
C PHE A 36 -9.38 10.30 -13.37
N PRO A 37 -10.34 11.23 -13.17
CA PRO A 37 -10.03 12.66 -13.09
C PRO A 37 -9.25 12.97 -11.80
N LEU A 38 -8.10 13.64 -11.91
CA LEU A 38 -7.26 13.97 -10.76
C LEU A 38 -7.92 14.94 -9.80
N SER A 39 -8.89 15.74 -10.24
CA SER A 39 -9.71 16.59 -9.37
C SER A 39 -10.49 15.80 -8.31
N SER A 40 -10.77 14.51 -8.57
CA SER A 40 -11.42 13.60 -7.61
C SER A 40 -10.44 12.81 -6.74
N LEU A 41 -9.14 13.10 -6.85
CA LEU A 41 -8.11 12.43 -6.07
C LEU A 41 -8.28 12.77 -4.59
N THR A 42 -8.31 11.74 -3.76
CA THR A 42 -8.45 11.87 -2.30
C THR A 42 -7.19 11.43 -1.57
N ARG A 43 -6.45 10.48 -2.16
CA ARG A 43 -5.23 9.95 -1.55
C ARG A 43 -4.24 9.48 -2.60
N TYR A 44 -3.00 9.88 -2.43
CA TYR A 44 -1.82 9.43 -3.15
C TYR A 44 -0.90 8.70 -2.17
N ARG A 45 -0.60 7.43 -2.45
CA ARG A 45 0.23 6.58 -1.59
C ARG A 45 1.33 5.91 -2.38
N LEU A 46 2.57 6.32 -2.13
CA LEU A 46 3.74 5.69 -2.72
C LEU A 46 4.29 4.61 -1.78
N SER A 47 4.47 3.39 -2.27
CA SER A 47 5.10 2.32 -1.49
C SER A 47 6.40 1.88 -2.14
N ALA A 48 7.37 1.61 -1.29
CA ALA A 48 8.66 1.07 -1.64
C ALA A 48 8.89 -0.25 -0.93
N ASP A 49 9.56 -1.16 -1.62
CA ASP A 49 10.07 -2.40 -1.02
C ASP A 49 11.09 -2.06 0.08
N GLN A 50 10.90 -2.68 1.25
CA GLN A 50 11.73 -2.46 2.44
C GLN A 50 13.13 -3.06 2.29
N ASN A 51 13.29 -4.08 1.45
CA ASN A 51 14.56 -4.78 1.26
C ASN A 51 15.51 -4.06 0.27
N GLY A 52 15.30 -2.76 0.03
CA GLY A 52 16.07 -2.00 -0.96
C GLY A 52 15.79 -2.42 -2.42
N GLY A 53 14.78 -3.26 -2.64
CA GLY A 53 14.37 -3.68 -3.97
C GLY A 53 13.83 -2.50 -4.80
N ARG A 54 13.97 -2.58 -6.12
CA ARG A 54 13.46 -1.56 -7.07
C ARG A 54 11.95 -1.63 -7.31
N ARG A 55 11.25 -2.47 -6.53
CA ARG A 55 9.80 -2.55 -6.54
C ARG A 55 9.22 -1.29 -5.91
N ARG A 56 8.48 -0.55 -6.73
CA ARG A 56 7.69 0.60 -6.31
C ARG A 56 6.26 0.39 -6.81
N ALA A 57 5.31 0.79 -5.97
CA ALA A 57 3.91 0.82 -6.35
C ALA A 57 3.27 2.12 -5.88
N LEU A 58 2.40 2.66 -6.70
CA LEU A 58 1.63 3.86 -6.43
C LEU A 58 0.16 3.47 -6.33
N LEU A 59 -0.44 3.72 -5.16
CA LEU A 59 -1.85 3.55 -4.91
C LEU A 59 -2.54 4.91 -4.91
N LEU A 60 -3.45 5.10 -5.87
CA LEU A 60 -4.29 6.29 -6.01
C LEU A 60 -5.72 5.95 -5.59
N THR A 61 -6.33 6.83 -4.81
CA THR A 61 -7.72 6.68 -4.35
C THR A 61 -8.55 7.87 -4.81
N PHE A 62 -9.64 7.57 -5.52
CA PHE A 62 -10.62 8.51 -6.06
C PHE A 62 -11.99 8.22 -5.41
N GLY A 63 -12.16 8.66 -4.16
CA GLY A 63 -13.33 8.31 -3.35
C GLY A 63 -13.45 6.81 -3.11
N LYS A 64 -14.46 6.16 -3.73
CA LYS A 64 -14.67 4.70 -3.64
C LYS A 64 -13.80 3.89 -4.61
N ARG A 65 -13.25 4.53 -5.65
CA ARG A 65 -12.43 3.85 -6.67
C ARG A 65 -10.96 3.89 -6.27
N ARG A 66 -10.23 2.82 -6.56
CA ARG A 66 -8.78 2.71 -6.34
C ARG A 66 -8.10 2.30 -7.64
N LEU A 67 -6.88 2.80 -7.82
CA LEU A 67 -6.00 2.46 -8.93
C LEU A 67 -4.61 2.18 -8.37
N MET A 68 -3.99 1.10 -8.82
CA MET A 68 -2.62 0.74 -8.46
C MET A 68 -1.76 0.74 -9.73
N ILE A 69 -0.66 1.46 -9.68
CA ILE A 69 0.35 1.52 -10.73
C ILE A 69 1.63 0.91 -10.15
N VAL A 70 2.30 0.03 -10.90
CA VAL A 70 3.53 -0.64 -10.46
C VAL A 70 4.71 -0.24 -11.33
N SER A 71 5.91 -0.20 -10.75
CA SER A 71 7.13 0.09 -11.50
C SER A 71 7.62 -1.10 -12.33
N GLN A 72 7.25 -2.33 -11.96
CA GLN A 72 7.74 -3.54 -12.61
C GLN A 72 6.76 -4.10 -13.63
N SER A 73 7.30 -4.61 -14.73
CA SER A 73 6.55 -5.31 -15.77
C SER A 73 6.91 -6.80 -15.75
N TYR A 74 5.90 -7.66 -15.80
CA TYR A 74 6.09 -9.12 -15.86
C TYR A 74 6.65 -9.53 -17.23
N LEU A 75 7.78 -10.25 -17.24
CA LEU A 75 8.36 -10.86 -18.45
C LEU A 75 8.13 -12.37 -18.51
N GLY A 76 8.23 -13.07 -17.37
CA GLY A 76 8.10 -14.51 -17.28
C GLY A 76 8.16 -15.02 -15.84
N PRO A 77 8.10 -16.34 -15.61
CA PRO A 77 8.15 -16.93 -14.28
C PRO A 77 9.39 -16.45 -13.51
N GLY A 78 9.19 -15.72 -12.41
CA GLY A 78 10.26 -15.15 -11.60
C GLY A 78 11.03 -13.97 -12.23
N GLN A 79 10.73 -13.59 -13.48
CA GLN A 79 11.41 -12.51 -14.18
C GLN A 79 10.52 -11.29 -14.36
N PHE A 80 11.03 -10.15 -13.90
CA PHE A 80 10.37 -8.86 -13.96
C PHE A 80 11.33 -7.84 -14.55
N GLU A 81 10.86 -7.08 -15.54
CA GLU A 81 11.55 -5.92 -16.05
C GLU A 81 11.34 -4.75 -15.10
N ASP A 82 12.41 -4.07 -14.74
CA ASP A 82 12.34 -2.85 -13.96
C ASP A 82 12.09 -1.65 -14.87
N ARG A 83 10.91 -1.03 -14.76
CA ARG A 83 10.52 0.17 -15.51
C ARG A 83 10.38 1.37 -14.57
N LEU A 84 11.23 1.43 -13.55
CA LEU A 84 11.26 2.51 -12.56
C LEU A 84 11.37 3.91 -13.17
N PRO A 85 12.20 4.21 -14.20
CA PRO A 85 12.31 5.58 -14.73
C PRO A 85 10.99 6.12 -15.31
N GLY A 86 10.26 5.29 -16.06
CA GLY A 86 8.97 5.65 -16.63
C GLY A 86 7.90 5.82 -15.54
N PHE A 87 7.92 4.92 -14.55
CA PHE A 87 7.07 5.03 -13.37
C PHE A 87 7.35 6.31 -12.56
N SER A 88 8.62 6.64 -12.29
CA SER A 88 9.01 7.85 -11.57
C SER A 88 8.51 9.10 -12.26
N THR A 89 8.69 9.19 -13.58
CA THR A 89 8.24 10.33 -14.37
C THR A 89 6.73 10.49 -14.30
N LEU A 90 5.98 9.40 -14.44
CA LEU A 90 4.52 9.44 -14.31
C LEU A 90 4.07 9.78 -12.89
N ALA A 91 4.67 9.17 -11.87
CA ALA A 91 4.33 9.36 -10.47
C ALA A 91 4.57 10.82 -10.03
N ARG A 92 5.71 11.41 -10.40
CA ARG A 92 6.00 12.84 -10.16
C ARG A 92 4.99 13.74 -10.87
N ALA A 93 4.66 13.44 -12.13
CA ALA A 93 3.67 14.22 -12.88
C ALA A 93 2.26 14.14 -12.26
N ILE A 94 1.85 12.97 -11.79
CA ILE A 94 0.57 12.80 -11.07
C ILE A 94 0.59 13.54 -9.74
N ALA A 95 1.71 13.54 -9.01
CA ALA A 95 1.82 14.26 -7.74
C ALA A 95 1.68 15.78 -7.94
N ALA A 96 2.45 16.36 -8.88
CA ALA A 96 2.41 17.78 -9.18
C ALA A 96 1.02 18.24 -9.68
N VAL A 97 0.49 17.59 -10.72
CA VAL A 97 -0.83 17.95 -11.28
C VAL A 97 -1.96 17.64 -10.29
N GLY A 98 -1.82 16.59 -9.50
CA GLY A 98 -2.78 16.22 -8.46
C GLY A 98 -2.84 17.24 -7.32
N ALA A 99 -1.70 17.85 -6.95
CA ALA A 99 -1.66 18.91 -5.94
C ALA A 99 -2.44 20.15 -6.39
N ASP A 100 -2.25 20.54 -7.65
CA ASP A 100 -2.93 21.70 -8.25
C ASP A 100 -4.44 21.48 -8.36
N LEU A 101 -4.86 20.30 -8.84
CA LEU A 101 -6.27 20.01 -9.12
C LEU A 101 -7.05 19.49 -7.91
N ALA A 102 -6.37 18.92 -6.91
CA ALA A 102 -6.97 18.35 -5.71
C ALA A 102 -6.17 18.74 -4.46
N PRO A 103 -6.23 20.01 -4.03
CA PRO A 103 -5.45 20.52 -2.90
C PRO A 103 -5.81 19.87 -1.54
N ARG A 104 -6.95 19.18 -1.47
CA ARG A 104 -7.39 18.42 -0.29
C ARG A 104 -6.92 16.96 -0.29
N ALA A 105 -6.29 16.50 -1.37
CA ALA A 105 -5.77 15.14 -1.45
C ALA A 105 -4.62 14.94 -0.45
N ARG A 106 -4.56 13.77 0.17
CA ARG A 106 -3.46 13.42 1.07
C ARG A 106 -2.35 12.71 0.30
N PHE A 107 -1.15 13.28 0.31
CA PHE A 107 0.05 12.71 -0.29
C PHE A 107 0.94 12.12 0.80
N GLY A 108 1.32 10.86 0.65
CA GLY A 108 2.18 10.19 1.63
C GLY A 108 2.79 8.90 1.14
N VAL A 109 3.70 8.37 1.94
CA VAL A 109 4.39 7.10 1.69
C VAL A 109 3.69 6.00 2.47
N ALA A 110 3.26 4.93 1.80
CA ALA A 110 2.61 3.80 2.42
C ALA A 110 3.63 2.72 2.83
N ARG A 111 3.74 2.46 4.14
CA ARG A 111 4.35 1.22 4.68
C ARG A 111 3.29 0.12 4.74
N LEU A 112 2.97 -0.47 3.59
CA LEU A 112 1.88 -1.45 3.44
C LEU A 112 2.05 -2.72 4.29
N GLU A 113 3.28 -3.15 4.58
CA GLU A 113 3.54 -4.43 5.26
C GLU A 113 3.44 -4.35 6.79
N ALA A 114 3.90 -3.27 7.42
CA ALA A 114 3.97 -3.18 8.87
C ALA A 114 2.58 -3.37 9.52
N ARG A 115 1.54 -2.73 8.95
CA ARG A 115 0.17 -2.86 9.47
C ARG A 115 -0.43 -4.25 9.22
N THR A 116 -0.11 -4.86 8.08
CA THR A 116 -0.62 -6.20 7.71
C THR A 116 0.01 -7.27 8.60
N ALA A 117 1.33 -7.26 8.75
CA ALA A 117 2.06 -8.16 9.65
C ALA A 117 1.59 -8.00 11.10
N PHE A 118 1.44 -6.76 11.57
CA PHE A 118 0.97 -6.48 12.92
C PHE A 118 -0.45 -6.99 13.20
N THR A 119 -1.34 -6.91 12.20
CA THR A 119 -2.71 -7.46 12.31
C THR A 119 -2.69 -8.99 12.44
N TRP A 120 -1.83 -9.68 11.69
CA TRP A 120 -1.66 -11.13 11.81
C TRP A 120 -1.12 -11.54 13.17
N VAL A 121 -0.10 -10.83 13.69
CA VAL A 121 0.46 -11.11 15.03
C VAL A 121 -0.59 -10.90 16.12
N MET A 122 -1.39 -9.83 16.05
CA MET A 122 -2.49 -9.62 16.99
C MET A 122 -3.52 -10.75 16.93
N GLY A 123 -3.88 -11.20 15.73
CA GLY A 123 -4.81 -12.32 15.54
C GLY A 123 -4.28 -13.63 16.15
N LEU A 124 -3.00 -13.94 15.89
CA LEU A 124 -2.35 -15.13 16.45
C LEU A 124 -2.25 -15.05 17.98
N LEU A 125 -1.93 -13.88 18.52
CA LEU A 125 -1.83 -13.65 19.96
C LEU A 125 -3.19 -13.78 20.65
N ALA A 126 -4.24 -13.21 20.08
CA ALA A 126 -5.61 -13.32 20.59
C ALA A 126 -6.09 -14.78 20.56
N PHE A 127 -5.79 -15.50 19.48
CA PHE A 127 -6.08 -16.93 19.37
C PHE A 127 -5.33 -17.74 20.44
N GLY A 128 -4.03 -17.49 20.59
CA GLY A 128 -3.19 -18.13 21.60
C GLY A 128 -3.72 -17.90 23.01
N ALA A 129 -4.03 -16.65 23.38
CA ALA A 129 -4.59 -16.32 24.69
C ALA A 129 -5.91 -17.06 24.97
N SER A 130 -6.78 -17.13 23.96
CA SER A 130 -8.07 -17.84 24.06
C SER A 130 -7.87 -19.35 24.23
N ALA A 131 -6.97 -19.93 23.43
CA ALA A 131 -6.65 -21.36 23.51
C ALA A 131 -6.04 -21.73 24.87
N THR A 132 -5.09 -20.94 25.38
CA THR A 132 -4.49 -21.16 26.70
C THR A 132 -5.54 -21.15 27.80
N LEU A 133 -6.51 -20.24 27.73
CA LEU A 133 -7.57 -20.13 28.72
C LEU A 133 -8.53 -21.33 28.65
N VAL A 134 -8.94 -21.76 27.44
CA VAL A 134 -9.79 -22.95 27.25
C VAL A 134 -9.08 -24.22 27.73
N PHE A 135 -7.84 -24.45 27.30
CA PHE A 135 -7.11 -25.67 27.64
C PHE A 135 -6.75 -25.75 29.13
N SER A 136 -6.38 -24.62 29.75
CA SER A 136 -6.07 -24.60 31.18
C SER A 136 -7.27 -24.92 32.06
N LEU A 137 -8.47 -24.45 31.68
CA LEU A 137 -9.72 -24.81 32.36
C LEU A 137 -10.02 -26.31 32.22
N THR A 138 -9.79 -26.90 31.04
CA THR A 138 -9.98 -28.36 30.85
C THR A 138 -8.94 -29.22 31.56
N ALA A 139 -7.74 -28.68 31.79
CA ALA A 139 -6.63 -29.39 32.42
C ALA A 139 -6.57 -29.23 33.95
N GLY A 140 -7.49 -28.46 34.56
CA GLY A 140 -7.50 -28.18 36.00
C GLY A 140 -6.38 -27.26 36.48
N MET A 141 -5.64 -26.62 35.56
CA MET A 141 -4.53 -25.69 35.84
C MET A 141 -4.97 -24.24 35.65
N ALA A 142 -6.15 -23.89 36.18
CA ALA A 142 -6.81 -22.61 35.91
C ALA A 142 -5.97 -21.41 36.35
N GLU A 143 -5.29 -21.47 37.49
CA GLU A 143 -4.45 -20.35 37.98
C GLU A 143 -3.31 -20.01 37.02
N VAL A 144 -2.57 -21.02 36.55
CA VAL A 144 -1.46 -20.86 35.60
C VAL A 144 -1.97 -20.36 34.25
N GLY A 145 -3.10 -20.88 33.80
CA GLY A 145 -3.75 -20.47 32.56
C GLY A 145 -4.22 -19.02 32.57
N ILE A 146 -4.83 -18.58 33.66
CA ILE A 146 -5.30 -17.20 33.84
C ILE A 146 -4.12 -16.23 33.86
N ASP A 147 -3.04 -16.52 34.60
CA ASP A 147 -1.85 -15.65 34.65
C ASP A 147 -1.22 -15.49 33.25
N MET A 148 -1.05 -16.59 32.51
CA MET A 148 -0.48 -16.54 31.17
C MET A 148 -1.41 -15.81 30.18
N ALA A 149 -2.72 -16.10 30.20
CA ALA A 149 -3.69 -15.44 29.35
C ALA A 149 -3.79 -13.94 29.64
N ALA A 150 -3.66 -13.52 30.91
CA ALA A 150 -3.63 -12.12 31.31
C ALA A 150 -2.42 -11.39 30.71
N ARG A 151 -1.22 -12.00 30.78
CA ARG A 151 0.01 -11.44 30.17
C ARG A 151 -0.12 -11.30 28.65
N MET A 152 -0.64 -12.32 27.97
CA MET A 152 -0.86 -12.27 26.52
C MET A 152 -1.89 -11.21 26.13
N SER A 153 -2.98 -11.10 26.90
CA SER A 153 -4.01 -10.09 26.70
C SER A 153 -3.47 -8.67 26.95
N PHE A 154 -2.60 -8.49 27.94
CA PHE A 154 -1.93 -7.22 28.19
C PHE A 154 -1.07 -6.80 26.99
N VAL A 155 -0.28 -7.72 26.43
CA VAL A 155 0.49 -7.44 25.20
C VAL A 155 -0.44 -7.10 24.04
N LEU A 156 -1.56 -7.81 23.87
CA LEU A 156 -2.55 -7.51 22.84
C LEU A 156 -3.12 -6.08 22.99
N ILE A 157 -3.43 -5.65 24.21
CA ILE A 157 -3.90 -4.29 24.49
C ILE A 157 -2.83 -3.26 24.12
N LEU A 158 -1.57 -3.48 24.51
CA LEU A 158 -0.46 -2.60 24.14
C LEU A 158 -0.30 -2.50 22.61
N MET A 159 -0.45 -3.64 21.92
CA MET A 159 -0.40 -3.65 20.46
C MET A 159 -1.53 -2.82 19.84
N ILE A 160 -2.76 -2.97 20.33
CA ILE A 160 -3.91 -2.17 19.88
C ILE A 160 -3.69 -0.68 20.14
N ALA A 161 -3.12 -0.31 21.29
CA ALA A 161 -2.78 1.07 21.61
C ALA A 161 -1.69 1.66 20.71
N ALA A 162 -0.77 0.83 20.20
CA ALA A 162 0.29 1.24 19.26
C ALA A 162 -0.21 1.37 17.81
N LEU A 163 -1.35 0.77 17.46
CA LEU A 163 -1.93 0.78 16.10
C LEU A 163 -2.03 2.17 15.42
N PRO A 164 -2.50 3.24 16.09
CA PRO A 164 -2.59 4.58 15.48
C PRO A 164 -1.23 5.16 15.11
N TRP A 165 -0.15 4.75 15.80
CA TRP A 165 1.21 5.23 15.52
C TRP A 165 1.80 4.55 14.28
N LEU A 166 1.48 3.28 14.05
CA LEU A 166 1.86 2.54 12.84
C LEU A 166 1.15 3.04 11.58
N GLY A 167 0.01 3.74 11.74
CA GLY A 167 -0.81 4.24 10.62
C GLY A 167 -0.47 5.65 10.15
N ARG A 168 0.46 6.36 10.79
CA ARG A 168 0.92 7.68 10.32
C ARG A 168 1.88 7.48 9.15
N ASP A 169 1.30 7.33 7.96
CA ASP A 169 2.05 7.42 6.70
C ASP A 169 2.77 8.78 6.68
N PRO A 170 4.10 8.84 6.50
CA PRO A 170 4.80 10.10 6.37
C PRO A 170 4.25 10.85 5.15
N THR A 171 3.76 12.06 5.38
CA THR A 171 3.33 12.97 4.32
C THR A 171 4.54 13.64 3.71
N PHE A 172 4.49 13.92 2.41
CA PHE A 172 5.55 14.64 1.71
C PHE A 172 4.93 15.75 0.85
N ASP A 173 5.73 16.73 0.47
CA ASP A 173 5.30 17.81 -0.43
C ASP A 173 5.09 17.23 -1.85
N PRO A 174 3.87 17.28 -2.41
CA PRO A 174 3.62 16.72 -3.73
C PRO A 174 4.34 17.45 -4.88
N HIS A 175 4.82 18.68 -4.68
CA HIS A 175 5.66 19.38 -5.67
C HIS A 175 7.15 19.02 -5.54
N ASP A 176 7.58 18.50 -4.40
CA ASP A 176 8.94 17.99 -4.17
C ASP A 176 8.91 16.54 -3.65
N PRO A 177 8.50 15.59 -4.51
CA PRO A 177 8.38 14.21 -4.09
C PRO A 177 9.77 13.58 -3.80
N PRO A 178 9.86 12.69 -2.80
CA PRO A 178 11.11 12.09 -2.34
C PRO A 178 11.92 11.42 -3.47
N THR A 179 13.13 11.90 -3.71
CA THR A 179 14.03 11.47 -4.80
C THR A 179 14.60 10.06 -4.59
N ASP A 180 14.67 9.59 -3.35
CA ASP A 180 15.05 8.22 -2.99
C ASP A 180 13.98 7.19 -3.40
N LEU A 181 12.71 7.61 -3.44
CA LEU A 181 11.58 6.76 -3.82
C LEU A 181 11.23 6.87 -5.30
N LEU A 182 11.35 8.08 -5.86
CA LEU A 182 11.15 8.40 -7.27
C LEU A 182 12.44 9.05 -7.77
N PRO A 183 13.42 8.30 -8.32
CA PRO A 183 14.60 8.86 -8.97
C PRO A 183 14.29 9.51 -10.32
#